data_AF-A0A6C0LTX9-F1
#
_entry.id   AF-A0A6C0LTX9-F1
#
_cell.length_a   1.000
_cell.length_b   1.000
_cell.length_c   1.000
_cell.angle_alpha   90.00
_cell.angle_beta   90.00
_cell.angle_gamma   90.00
#
_symmetry.space_group_name_H-M   'P 1'
#
loop_
_entity.id
_entity.type
_entity.pdbx_description
1 polymer ?
#
loop_
_entity_poly.entity_id
_entity_poly.type
_entity_poly.pdbx_seq_one_letter_code
_entity_poly.pdbx_strand_id
1 'polypeptide(L)'
;MEELLMKGYRYTFYIGKENLPIRRRKFTATFQEIEYHPFKTLFVYDYLDKNGYVPGSRTIPFEWINEIVLENSWINDFLSYDKARIETIQMTSTQK
;
A
#
# COMPACT_ATOMS: atom_id res chain seq x y z
N MET A 1 -2.60 -4.68 8.24
CA MET A 1 -1.94 -4.55 6.91
C MET A 1 -2.56 -3.43 6.08
N GLU A 2 -3.87 -3.38 5.89
CA GLU A 2 -4.54 -2.29 5.14
C GLU A 2 -4.29 -0.90 5.76
N GLU A 3 -4.20 -0.83 7.08
CA GLU A 3 -3.90 0.41 7.82
C GLU A 3 -2.55 1.06 7.46
N LEU A 4 -1.66 0.33 6.77
CA LEU A 4 -0.35 0.80 6.33
C LEU A 4 -0.41 1.53 4.98
N LEU A 5 -1.55 1.48 4.29
CA LEU A 5 -1.72 2.03 2.95
C LEU A 5 -2.28 3.44 3.02
N MET A 6 -1.50 4.39 2.49
CA MET A 6 -1.87 5.79 2.34
C MET A 6 -1.98 6.12 0.86
N LYS A 7 -3.12 6.71 0.47
CA LYS A 7 -3.39 7.05 -0.93
C LYS A 7 -2.28 7.94 -1.49
N GLY A 8 -1.80 7.61 -2.69
CA GLY A 8 -0.73 8.34 -3.38
C GLY A 8 0.69 7.89 -3.03
N TYR A 9 0.88 7.00 -2.04
CA TYR A 9 2.20 6.48 -1.69
C TYR A 9 2.56 5.25 -2.53
N ARG A 10 3.84 5.09 -2.82
CA ARG A 10 4.37 3.96 -3.61
C ARG A 10 4.86 2.84 -2.69
N TYR A 11 4.44 1.61 -2.98
CA TYR A 11 4.76 0.42 -2.22
C TYR A 11 5.32 -0.68 -3.12
N THR A 12 6.15 -1.55 -2.55
CA THR A 12 6.40 -2.89 -3.06
C THR A 12 5.38 -3.85 -2.44
N PHE A 13 4.60 -4.50 -3.29
CA PHE A 13 3.63 -5.53 -2.91
C PHE A 13 4.18 -6.91 -3.27
N TYR A 14 4.14 -7.84 -2.32
CA TYR A 14 4.50 -9.23 -2.56
C TYR A 14 3.23 -10.08 -2.70
N ILE A 15 3.26 -10.98 -3.69
CA ILE A 15 2.17 -11.88 -4.06
C ILE A 15 2.60 -13.33 -3.81
N GLY A 16 1.75 -14.09 -3.12
CA GLY A 16 1.89 -15.55 -2.96
C GLY A 16 1.31 -16.06 -1.64
N LYS A 17 1.03 -17.37 -1.56
CA LYS A 17 0.54 -17.99 -0.32
C LYS A 17 1.66 -18.09 0.73
N GLU A 18 1.30 -17.94 1.99
CA GLU A 18 2.15 -18.35 3.12
C GLU A 18 2.62 -19.81 2.90
N ASN A 19 3.91 -20.07 3.17
CA ASN A 19 4.52 -21.40 3.14
C ASN A 19 4.85 -22.03 1.77
N LEU A 20 4.89 -21.28 0.67
CA LEU A 20 5.47 -21.77 -0.59
C LEU A 20 6.88 -21.21 -0.83
N PRO A 21 7.91 -22.07 -1.08
CA PRO A 21 9.28 -21.64 -1.36
C PRO A 21 9.46 -21.03 -2.77
N ILE A 22 8.36 -20.79 -3.49
CA ILE A 22 8.38 -20.25 -4.85
C ILE A 22 8.65 -18.75 -4.76
N ARG A 23 9.64 -18.27 -5.53
CA ARG A 23 10.00 -16.85 -5.74
C ARG A 23 8.77 -15.95 -5.54
N ARG A 24 8.72 -15.24 -4.40
CA ARG A 24 7.64 -14.28 -4.10
C ARG A 24 7.54 -13.33 -5.29
N ARG A 25 6.45 -13.40 -6.05
CA ARG A 25 6.21 -12.43 -7.12
C ARG A 25 6.06 -11.08 -6.42
N LYS A 26 6.60 -10.03 -7.01
CA LYS A 26 6.45 -8.68 -6.47
C LYS A 26 6.22 -7.69 -7.59
N PHE A 27 5.53 -6.62 -7.26
CA PHE A 27 5.36 -5.46 -8.11
C PHE A 27 5.46 -4.20 -7.25
N THR A 28 5.85 -3.10 -7.86
CA THR A 28 5.77 -1.78 -7.26
C THR A 28 4.62 -1.01 -7.89
N ALA A 29 3.87 -0.28 -7.07
CA ALA A 29 2.78 0.54 -7.58
C ALA A 29 2.41 1.62 -6.56
N THR A 30 1.73 2.66 -7.04
CA THR A 30 1.15 3.73 -6.23
C THR A 30 -0.22 3.30 -5.74
N PHE A 31 -0.46 3.33 -4.43
CA PHE A 31 -1.74 2.94 -3.84
C PHE A 31 -2.84 3.98 -4.10
N GLN A 32 -4.01 3.52 -4.54
CA GLN A 32 -5.19 4.36 -4.72
C GLN A 32 -6.21 4.13 -3.59
N GLU A 33 -6.78 2.92 -3.54
CA GLU A 33 -7.83 2.53 -2.61
C GLU A 33 -8.03 1.01 -2.57
N ILE A 34 -8.85 0.55 -1.63
CA ILE A 34 -9.37 -0.82 -1.58
C ILE A 34 -10.89 -0.74 -1.62
N GLU A 35 -11.49 -1.43 -2.59
CA GLU A 35 -12.94 -1.63 -2.64
C GLU A 35 -13.30 -3.02 -2.09
N TYR A 36 -14.46 -3.15 -1.45
CA TYR A 36 -14.86 -4.38 -0.75
C TYR A 36 -15.96 -5.18 -1.46
N HIS A 37 -16.56 -4.66 -2.54
CA HIS A 37 -17.71 -5.28 -3.19
C HIS A 37 -17.51 -5.42 -4.71
N PRO A 38 -17.73 -6.60 -5.32
CA PRO A 38 -18.13 -7.88 -4.71
C PRO A 38 -16.99 -8.63 -4.01
N PHE A 39 -15.74 -8.26 -4.26
CA PHE A 39 -14.55 -8.84 -3.63
C PHE A 39 -13.59 -7.73 -3.21
N LYS A 40 -12.74 -8.04 -2.24
CA LYS A 40 -11.72 -7.10 -1.77
C LYS A 40 -10.65 -6.88 -2.84
N THR A 41 -10.68 -5.70 -3.45
CA THR A 41 -9.91 -5.37 -4.66
C THR A 41 -8.99 -4.19 -4.37
N LEU A 42 -7.70 -4.40 -4.62
CA LEU A 42 -6.65 -3.38 -4.53
C LEU A 42 -6.58 -2.59 -5.84
N PHE A 43 -6.77 -1.27 -5.77
CA PHE A 43 -6.57 -0.36 -6.88
C PHE A 43 -5.20 0.32 -6.77
N VAL A 44 -4.43 0.28 -7.85
CA VAL A 44 -3.11 0.91 -7.94
C VAL A 44 -2.87 1.61 -9.27
N TYR A 45 -1.90 2.53 -9.28
CA TYR A 45 -1.35 3.18 -10.48
C TYR A 45 0.13 2.87 -10.64
N ASP A 46 0.67 3.12 -11.83
CA ASP A 46 2.10 3.02 -12.12
C ASP A 46 2.71 1.66 -11.76
N TYR A 47 1.96 0.61 -12.12
CA TYR A 47 2.33 -0.77 -11.90
C TYR A 47 3.64 -1.11 -12.61
N LEU A 48 4.58 -1.68 -11.88
CA LEU A 48 5.88 -2.12 -12.40
C LEU A 48 6.27 -3.45 -11.77
N ASP A 49 6.42 -4.48 -12.60
CA ASP A 49 6.93 -5.78 -12.21
C ASP A 49 8.17 -6.17 -13.04
N LYS A 50 8.60 -7.43 -12.94
CA LYS A 50 9.74 -7.95 -13.72
C LYS A 50 9.56 -7.91 -15.25
N ASN A 51 8.31 -7.81 -15.73
CA ASN A 51 7.97 -7.81 -17.14
C ASN A 51 7.90 -6.38 -17.71
N GLY A 52 7.98 -5.36 -16.84
CA GLY A 52 8.06 -3.97 -17.23
C GLY A 52 7.02 -3.08 -16.56
N TYR A 53 7.04 -1.82 -16.97
CA TYR A 53 6.10 -0.79 -16.52
C TYR A 53 4.81 -0.86 -17.32
N VAL A 54 3.69 -0.69 -16.61
CA VAL A 54 2.36 -0.70 -17.18
C VAL A 54 1.62 0.58 -16.74
N PRO A 55 1.35 1.52 -17.66
CA PRO A 55 0.71 2.78 -17.33
C PRO A 55 -0.77 2.65 -16.97
N GLY A 56 -1.25 3.59 -16.16
CA GLY A 56 -2.65 3.71 -15.76
C GLY A 56 -3.02 2.86 -14.54
N SER A 57 -4.33 2.65 -14.35
CA SER A 57 -4.87 1.91 -13.22
C SER A 57 -4.79 0.40 -13.42
N ARG A 58 -4.54 -0.33 -12.34
CA ARG A 58 -4.61 -1.79 -12.28
C ARG A 58 -5.34 -2.22 -11.03
N THR A 59 -6.04 -3.34 -11.14
CA THR A 59 -6.74 -3.97 -10.03
C THR A 59 -6.13 -5.33 -9.74
N ILE A 60 -5.96 -5.65 -8.45
CA ILE A 60 -5.43 -6.92 -7.98
C ILE A 60 -6.34 -7.41 -6.84
N PRO A 61 -6.70 -8.72 -6.78
CA PRO A 61 -7.36 -9.26 -5.60
C PRO A 61 -6.49 -9.05 -4.35
N PHE A 62 -7.01 -8.35 -3.34
CA PHE A 62 -6.21 -7.99 -2.16
C PHE A 62 -5.77 -9.23 -1.37
N GLU A 63 -6.56 -10.31 -1.42
CA GLU A 63 -6.23 -11.61 -0.84
C GLU A 63 -4.94 -12.26 -1.39
N TRP A 64 -4.42 -11.79 -2.53
CA TRP A 64 -3.17 -12.29 -3.08
C TRP A 64 -1.93 -11.63 -2.46
N ILE A 65 -2.14 -10.52 -1.75
CA ILE A 65 -1.07 -9.73 -1.13
C ILE A 65 -0.71 -10.35 0.22
N ASN A 66 0.56 -10.72 0.39
CA ASN A 66 1.06 -11.31 1.62
C ASN A 66 1.96 -10.38 2.44
N GLU A 67 2.56 -9.38 1.79
CA GLU A 67 3.48 -8.43 2.41
C GLU A 67 3.45 -7.12 1.62
N ILE A 68 3.51 -6.01 2.35
CA ILE A 68 3.51 -4.65 1.81
C ILE A 68 4.69 -3.93 2.45
N VAL A 69 5.55 -3.35 1.61
CA VAL A 69 6.71 -2.56 2.04
C VAL A 69 6.61 -1.19 1.41
N LEU A 70 6.65 -0.13 2.22
CA LEU A 70 6.72 1.24 1.74
C LEU A 70 8.07 1.47 1.05
N GLU A 71 8.07 2.11 -0.12
CA GLU A 71 9.32 2.47 -0.79
C GLU A 71 10.12 3.48 0.04
N ASN A 72 11.43 3.26 0.17
CA ASN A 72 12.30 4.02 1.08
C ASN A 72 12.24 5.54 0.85
N SER A 73 12.06 5.99 -0.39
CA SER A 73 11.98 7.41 -0.72
C SER A 73 10.81 8.13 -0.06
N TRP A 74 9.79 7.40 0.38
CA TRP A 74 8.58 7.94 0.99
C TRP A 74 8.54 7.79 2.51
N ILE A 75 9.54 7.15 3.13
CA ILE A 75 9.54 6.89 4.57
C ILE A 75 9.54 8.20 5.38
N ASN A 76 10.37 9.17 4.99
CA ASN A 76 10.44 10.44 5.71
C ASN A 76 9.13 11.23 5.64
N ASP A 77 8.51 11.26 4.46
CA ASP A 77 7.22 11.93 4.24
C ASP A 77 6.10 11.24 5.02
N PHE A 78 6.10 9.91 5.04
CA PHE A 78 5.16 9.11 5.81
C PHE A 78 5.29 9.35 7.32
N LEU A 79 6.52 9.32 7.86
CA LEU A 79 6.77 9.57 9.29
C LEU A 79 6.39 11.01 9.68
N SER A 80 6.65 11.98 8.81
CA SER A 80 6.23 13.37 9.00
C SER A 80 4.70 13.49 9.07
N TYR A 81 4.00 12.82 8.15
CA TYR A 81 2.54 12.84 8.12
C TYR A 81 1.92 12.19 9.37
N ASP A 82 2.42 11.02 9.78
CA ASP A 82 1.86 10.32 10.94
C ASP A 82 2.13 11.08 12.25
N LYS A 83 3.28 11.74 12.37
CA LYS A 83 3.57 12.64 13.50
C LYS A 83 2.57 13.80 13.58
N ALA A 84 2.32 14.48 12.46
CA ALA A 84 1.34 15.58 12.41
C ALA A 84 -0.09 15.11 12.74
N ARG A 85 -0.45 13.89 12.32
CA ARG A 85 -1.74 13.27 12.63
C ARG A 85 -1.88 13.01 14.13
N ILE A 86 -0.85 12.47 14.79
CA ILE A 86 -0.83 12.23 16.23
C ILE A 86 -0.96 13.55 17.02
N GLU A 87 -0.20 14.57 16.63
CA GLU A 87 -0.25 15.89 17.26
C GLU A 87 -1.65 16.52 17.14
N THR A 88 -2.29 16.41 15.97
CA THR A 88 -3.66 16.91 15.75
C THR A 88 -4.68 16.20 16.65
N ILE A 89 -4.58 14.87 16.79
CA ILE A 89 -5.48 14.10 17.67
C ILE A 89 -5.31 14.53 19.14
N GLN A 90 -4.07 14.73 19.60
CA GLN A 90 -3.80 15.18 20.97
C GLN A 90 -4.35 16.59 21.24
N MET A 91 -4.17 17.53 20.30
CA MET A 91 -4.72 18.88 20.44
C MET A 91 -6.25 18.88 20.55
N THR A 92 -6.94 18.04 19.77
CA THR A 92 -8.40 17.94 19.81
C THR A 92 -8.95 17.19 21.03
N SER A 93 -8.18 16.27 21.65
CA SER A 93 -8.62 15.58 22.87
C SER A 93 -8.44 16.42 24.13
N THR A 94 -7.54 17.40 24.12
CA THR A 94 -7.23 18.26 25.28
C THR A 94 -8.22 19.44 25.41
N GLN A 95 -9.08 19.65 24.42
CA GLN A 95 -10.09 20.72 24.38
C GLN A 95 -11.50 20.26 24.83
N LYS A 96 -11.64 19.10 25.49
CA LYS A 96 -12.91 18.59 26.03
C LYS A 96 -12.93 18.58 27.56
#